data_AF-A0AAE9EXV1-F1
#
_entry.id   AF-A0AAE9EXV1-F1
#
_cell.length_a   1.000
_cell.length_b   1.000
_cell.length_c   1.000
_cell.angle_alpha   90.00
_cell.angle_beta   90.00
_cell.angle_gamma   90.00
#
_symmetry.space_group_name_H-M   'P 1'
#
loop_
_entity.id
_entity.type
_entity.pdbx_description
1 polymer ?
#
loop_
_entity_poly.entity_id
_entity_poly.type
_entity_poly.pdbx_seq_one_letter_code
_entity_poly.pdbx_strand_id
1 'polypeptide(L)'
;MLFWGAPYEHFQFDLTITCRILGRSEFNLFIEWWESDVFFSIYGAMNGDEPWSNGYAPYAVITHDCNKYGRPTELEWKLLNRCSVGQKFCHYRIIYDITDKSGSHYINADGFRQGQYIPFPDFKPEIPQITFRFPKEDY
;
A
#
# COMPACT_ATOMS: atom_id res chain seq x y z
N MET A 1 20.75 -18.23 24.06
CA MET A 1 20.31 -17.48 22.86
C MET A 1 18.79 -17.50 22.84
N LEU A 2 18.16 -16.39 23.22
CA LEU A 2 16.70 -16.24 23.12
C LEU A 2 16.40 -15.78 21.70
N PHE A 3 15.72 -16.61 20.91
CA PHE A 3 15.05 -16.17 19.69
C PHE A 3 13.88 -15.28 20.11
N TRP A 4 14.11 -13.98 20.22
CA TRP A 4 13.03 -13.01 20.30
C TRP A 4 12.40 -12.93 18.92
N GLY A 5 11.16 -13.41 18.79
CA GLY A 5 10.37 -13.20 17.57
C GLY A 5 10.35 -11.71 17.25
N ALA A 6 10.64 -11.36 16.00
CA ALA A 6 10.54 -9.98 15.56
C ALA A 6 9.12 -9.45 15.88
N PRO A 7 8.99 -8.18 16.30
CA PRO A 7 7.68 -7.60 16.47
C PRO A 7 6.92 -7.71 15.14
N TYR A 8 5.66 -8.13 15.22
CA TYR A 8 4.75 -8.09 14.09
C TYR A 8 4.11 -6.70 14.03
N GLU A 9 4.16 -6.06 12.87
CA GLU A 9 3.48 -4.80 12.62
C GLU A 9 2.33 -5.01 11.63
N HIS A 10 1.16 -4.49 11.98
CA HIS A 10 0.00 -4.49 11.11
C HIS A 10 0.00 -3.22 10.26
N PHE A 11 -0.20 -3.38 8.95
CA PHE A 11 -0.24 -2.27 8.00
C PHE A 11 -1.66 -2.14 7.44
N GLN A 12 -2.15 -0.91 7.44
CA GLN A 12 -3.41 -0.57 6.80
C GLN A 12 -3.20 0.60 5.84
N PHE A 13 -3.76 0.49 4.64
CA PHE A 13 -3.67 1.48 3.58
C PHE A 13 -5.08 1.90 3.14
N ASP A 14 -5.47 3.11 3.48
CA ASP A 14 -6.72 3.74 3.08
C ASP A 14 -6.49 4.54 1.79
N LEU A 15 -6.86 3.97 0.63
CA LEU A 15 -6.57 4.55 -0.68
C LEU A 15 -7.78 5.30 -1.27
N THR A 16 -7.52 6.48 -1.82
CA THR A 16 -8.44 7.18 -2.74
C THR A 16 -7.70 7.47 -4.02
N ILE A 17 -8.02 6.69 -5.06
CA ILE A 17 -7.40 6.79 -6.37
C ILE A 17 -8.38 7.44 -7.34
N THR A 18 -7.94 8.50 -8.01
CA THR A 18 -8.75 9.18 -9.01
C THR A 18 -8.18 9.02 -10.40
N CYS A 19 -9.05 8.82 -11.39
CA CYS A 19 -8.75 8.84 -12.81
C CYS A 19 -9.62 9.92 -13.48
N ARG A 20 -9.02 10.87 -14.19
CA ARG A 20 -9.69 12.04 -14.78
C ARG A 20 -9.58 12.06 -16.31
N ILE A 21 -9.81 10.92 -16.95
CA ILE A 21 -9.91 10.83 -18.41
C ILE A 21 -11.33 11.21 -18.84
N LEU A 22 -11.47 12.28 -19.63
CA LEU A 22 -12.76 12.73 -20.16
C LEU A 22 -13.44 11.60 -20.95
N GLY A 23 -14.72 11.37 -20.66
CA GLY A 23 -15.53 10.36 -21.33
C GLY A 23 -15.33 8.93 -20.83
N ARG A 24 -14.53 8.72 -19.78
CA ARG A 24 -14.28 7.40 -19.18
C ARG A 24 -14.81 7.35 -17.75
N SER A 25 -15.72 6.40 -17.48
CA SER A 25 -16.31 6.19 -16.16
C SER A 25 -15.62 5.09 -15.34
N GLU A 26 -14.85 4.21 -16.00
CA GLU A 26 -14.24 3.02 -15.40
C GLU A 26 -12.82 2.82 -15.91
N PHE A 27 -11.93 2.30 -15.07
CA PHE A 27 -10.55 1.95 -15.44
C PHE A 27 -10.10 0.68 -14.72
N ASN A 28 -9.14 -0.03 -15.32
CA ASN A 28 -8.56 -1.21 -14.69
C ASN A 28 -7.51 -0.75 -13.67
N LEU A 29 -7.53 -1.38 -12.50
CA LEU A 29 -6.64 -1.07 -11.39
C LEU A 29 -6.26 -2.35 -10.66
N PHE A 30 -4.96 -2.59 -10.57
CA PHE A 30 -4.36 -3.66 -9.78
C PHE A 30 -3.23 -3.07 -8.95
N ILE A 31 -3.18 -3.40 -7.66
CA ILE A 31 -2.26 -2.83 -6.68
C ILE A 31 -1.62 -3.96 -5.88
N GLU A 32 -0.30 -4.01 -5.90
CA GLU A 32 0.49 -4.92 -5.07
C GLU A 32 1.34 -4.10 -4.11
N TRP A 33 1.33 -4.48 -2.84
CA TRP A 33 2.14 -3.84 -1.81
C TRP A 33 3.28 -4.74 -1.38
N TRP A 34 4.40 -4.11 -1.09
CA TRP A 34 5.67 -4.74 -0.78
C TRP A 34 6.45 -3.93 0.24
N GLU A 35 7.53 -4.50 0.77
CA GLU A 35 8.50 -3.83 1.65
C GLU A 35 9.86 -3.87 0.93
N SER A 36 10.59 -2.74 0.91
CA SER A 36 11.78 -2.61 0.05
C SER A 36 12.96 -3.51 0.46
N ASP A 37 13.00 -3.93 1.73
CA ASP A 37 14.09 -4.71 2.30
C ASP A 37 13.74 -6.22 2.39
N VAL A 38 12.46 -6.62 2.16
CA VAL A 38 12.00 -8.03 2.08
C VAL A 38 10.84 -8.22 1.08
N PHE A 39 10.97 -9.16 0.13
CA PHE A 39 9.91 -9.52 -0.84
C PHE A 39 8.69 -10.20 -0.17
N PHE A 40 7.50 -9.58 -0.19
CA PHE A 40 6.20 -10.26 -0.04
C PHE A 40 5.01 -9.38 -0.50
N SER A 41 3.82 -10.00 -0.70
CA SER A 41 2.55 -9.35 -1.09
C SER A 41 1.48 -9.45 0.04
N ILE A 42 0.65 -8.41 0.20
CA ILE A 42 -0.25 -8.17 1.38
C ILE A 42 -1.67 -8.77 1.15
N TYR A 43 -2.32 -9.52 2.08
CA TYR A 43 -2.73 -9.19 3.47
C TYR A 43 -2.00 -9.95 4.61
N GLY A 44 -1.73 -9.25 5.71
CA GLY A 44 -1.30 -9.85 6.99
C GLY A 44 0.01 -9.24 7.51
N ALA A 45 0.12 -9.14 8.83
CA ALA A 45 1.24 -8.55 9.57
C ALA A 45 2.63 -8.70 8.91
N MET A 46 3.40 -7.62 8.90
CA MET A 46 4.79 -7.61 8.45
C MET A 46 5.67 -8.15 9.58
N ASN A 47 6.61 -9.01 9.23
CA ASN A 47 7.53 -9.62 10.18
C ASN A 47 8.95 -9.19 9.80
N GLY A 48 9.65 -8.60 10.75
CA GLY A 48 11.09 -8.44 10.69
C GLY A 48 11.56 -7.34 9.76
N ASP A 49 11.56 -6.12 10.27
CA ASP A 49 12.67 -5.22 9.99
C ASP A 49 13.75 -5.39 11.06
N GLU A 50 15.01 -5.23 10.68
CA GLU A 50 16.14 -5.42 11.61
C GLU A 50 16.08 -4.34 12.71
N PRO A 51 16.47 -4.62 13.97
CA PRO A 51 16.39 -3.65 15.09
C PRO A 51 17.14 -2.32 14.87
N TRP A 52 17.97 -2.24 13.83
CA TRP A 52 18.77 -1.08 13.43
C TRP A 52 18.30 -0.42 12.13
N SER A 53 17.18 -0.84 11.56
CA SER A 53 16.63 -0.20 10.38
C SER A 53 16.09 1.20 10.71
N ASN A 54 15.90 2.01 9.67
CA ASN A 54 15.22 3.30 9.80
C ASN A 54 13.68 3.17 9.79
N GLY A 55 13.15 1.96 10.02
CA GLY A 55 11.76 1.57 9.89
C GLY A 55 11.38 1.10 8.49
N TYR A 56 10.24 0.42 8.42
CA TYR A 56 9.68 -0.21 7.23
C TYR A 56 9.52 0.78 6.09
N ALA A 57 9.88 0.35 4.86
CA ALA A 57 9.77 1.14 3.64
C ALA A 57 8.74 0.51 2.68
N PRO A 58 7.43 0.76 2.88
CA PRO A 58 6.43 0.16 2.02
C PRO A 58 6.50 0.77 0.62
N TYR A 59 6.38 -0.09 -0.39
CA TYR A 59 6.22 0.32 -1.77
C TYR A 59 5.03 -0.39 -2.42
N ALA A 60 4.42 0.25 -3.40
CA ALA A 60 3.34 -0.35 -4.19
C ALA A 60 3.71 -0.39 -5.67
N VAL A 61 3.36 -1.48 -6.34
CA VAL A 61 3.34 -1.58 -7.81
C VAL A 61 1.89 -1.53 -8.24
N ILE A 62 1.56 -0.59 -9.10
CA ILE A 62 0.19 -0.31 -9.54
C ILE A 62 0.14 -0.47 -11.05
N THR A 63 -0.60 -1.46 -11.51
CA THR A 63 -0.95 -1.57 -12.92
C THR A 63 -2.30 -0.89 -13.15
N HIS A 64 -2.33 0.09 -14.05
CA HIS A 64 -3.57 0.74 -14.43
C HIS A 64 -3.58 1.10 -15.91
N ASP A 65 -4.76 1.39 -16.45
CA ASP A 65 -4.90 1.87 -17.83
C ASP A 65 -5.46 3.30 -17.91
N CYS A 66 -5.47 4.02 -16.78
CA CYS A 66 -5.84 5.44 -16.69
C CYS A 66 -4.83 6.38 -17.39
N ASN A 67 -4.83 6.35 -18.72
CA ASN A 67 -4.12 7.30 -19.56
C ASN A 67 -4.91 7.61 -20.82
N LYS A 68 -4.50 8.65 -21.55
CA LYS A 68 -5.13 9.12 -22.80
C LYS A 68 -5.38 8.01 -23.81
N TYR A 69 -4.56 6.95 -23.81
CA TYR A 69 -4.64 5.87 -24.80
C TYR A 69 -5.35 4.62 -24.28
N GLY A 70 -5.76 4.58 -23.01
CA GLY A 70 -6.39 3.41 -22.39
C GLY A 70 -5.50 2.17 -22.37
N ARG A 71 -4.18 2.33 -22.37
CA ARG A 71 -3.23 1.19 -22.40
C ARG A 71 -2.74 0.85 -20.99
N PRO A 72 -2.55 -0.43 -20.65
CA PRO A 72 -1.93 -0.80 -19.38
C PRO A 72 -0.56 -0.13 -19.22
N THR A 73 -0.32 0.41 -18.03
CA THR A 73 0.95 1.01 -17.62
C THR A 73 1.20 0.72 -16.15
N GLU A 74 2.47 0.77 -15.76
CA GLU A 74 2.92 0.49 -14.40
C GLU A 74 3.35 1.79 -13.72
N LEU A 75 2.92 1.94 -12.48
CA LEU A 75 3.22 3.04 -11.58
C LEU A 75 3.73 2.46 -10.27
N GLU A 76 4.94 2.83 -9.86
CA GLU A 76 5.46 2.46 -8.55
C GLU A 76 5.34 3.63 -7.57
N TRP A 77 4.86 3.34 -6.37
CA TRP A 77 4.90 4.26 -5.23
C TRP A 77 5.90 3.78 -4.20
N LYS A 78 6.85 4.64 -3.83
CA LYS A 78 7.78 4.43 -2.72
C LYS A 78 7.41 5.39 -1.60
N LEU A 79 6.84 4.88 -0.50
CA LEU A 79 6.39 5.73 0.59
C LEU A 79 7.58 6.25 1.39
N LEU A 80 7.67 7.57 1.51
CA LEU A 80 8.66 8.25 2.34
C LEU A 80 8.32 8.19 3.84
N ASN A 81 7.03 8.07 4.17
CA ASN A 81 6.58 7.85 5.54
C ASN A 81 6.95 6.42 5.96
N ARG A 82 8.00 6.28 6.77
CA ARG A 82 8.42 5.00 7.33
C ARG A 82 7.69 4.71 8.63
N CYS A 83 7.26 3.46 8.82
CA CYS A 83 6.77 3.03 10.12
C CYS A 83 7.92 2.59 11.01
N SER A 84 7.99 3.16 12.21
CA SER A 84 9.03 2.75 13.16
C SER A 84 8.82 1.30 13.61
N VAL A 85 9.92 0.61 13.87
CA VAL A 85 9.89 -0.75 14.43
C VAL A 85 9.27 -0.74 15.84
N GLY A 86 8.49 -1.76 16.17
CA GLY A 86 7.85 -1.95 17.47
C GLY A 86 6.53 -1.19 17.65
N GLN A 87 6.02 -0.51 16.62
CA GLN A 87 4.77 0.26 16.70
C GLN A 87 3.51 -0.61 16.70
N LYS A 88 3.61 -1.90 16.34
CA LYS A 88 2.49 -2.87 16.21
C LYS A 88 1.44 -2.55 15.15
N PHE A 89 1.20 -1.28 14.85
CA PHE A 89 0.23 -0.82 13.85
C PHE A 89 0.74 0.41 13.12
N CYS A 90 0.54 0.43 11.80
CA CYS A 90 0.90 1.51 10.87
C CYS A 90 -0.29 1.78 9.94
N HIS A 91 -0.84 2.99 9.98
CA HIS A 91 -2.01 3.38 9.20
C HIS A 91 -1.64 4.49 8.21
N TYR A 92 -1.75 4.20 6.91
CA TYR A 92 -1.47 5.13 5.82
C TYR A 92 -2.75 5.54 5.12
N ARG A 93 -2.86 6.82 4.82
CA ARG A 93 -3.89 7.41 3.97
C ARG A 93 -3.21 7.98 2.73
N ILE A 94 -3.64 7.55 1.55
CA ILE A 94 -3.07 8.01 0.28
C ILE A 94 -4.21 8.44 -0.63
N ILE A 95 -4.12 9.67 -1.14
CA ILE A 95 -5.04 10.30 -2.07
C ILE A 95 -4.23 10.67 -3.30
N TYR A 96 -4.45 9.98 -4.40
CA TYR A 96 -3.57 10.11 -5.57
C TYR A 96 -4.33 10.12 -6.90
N ASP A 97 -3.99 11.06 -7.76
CA ASP A 97 -4.47 11.15 -9.13
C ASP A 97 -3.49 10.42 -10.07
N ILE A 98 -3.92 9.26 -10.57
CA ILE A 98 -3.10 8.39 -11.44
C ILE A 98 -3.21 8.77 -12.93
N THR A 99 -3.94 9.82 -13.26
CA THR A 99 -4.16 10.24 -14.67
C THR A 99 -2.84 10.48 -15.38
N ASP A 100 -2.59 9.71 -16.44
CA ASP A 100 -1.38 9.77 -17.26
C ASP A 100 -0.07 9.59 -16.44
N LYS A 101 -0.14 8.91 -15.30
CA LYS A 101 1.03 8.57 -14.47
C LYS A 101 1.59 7.20 -14.83
N SER A 102 2.91 7.07 -14.72
CA SER A 102 3.65 5.83 -14.86
C SER A 102 5.07 5.99 -14.31
N GLY A 103 5.80 4.90 -14.18
CA GLY A 103 7.17 4.87 -13.66
C GLY A 103 7.24 4.97 -12.14
N SER A 104 8.44 5.19 -11.61
CA SER A 104 8.72 5.13 -10.17
C SER A 104 8.66 6.50 -9.50
N HIS A 105 7.86 6.64 -8.44
CA HIS A 105 7.68 7.90 -7.70
C HIS A 105 7.87 7.70 -6.21
N TYR A 106 8.61 8.61 -5.58
CA TYR A 106 8.60 8.75 -4.13
C TYR A 106 7.43 9.64 -3.72
N ILE A 107 6.58 9.14 -2.82
CA ILE A 107 5.39 9.86 -2.36
C ILE A 107 5.34 9.92 -0.83
N ASN A 108 4.71 10.96 -0.30
CA ASN A 108 4.28 10.98 1.10
C ASN A 108 2.82 10.53 1.16
N ALA A 109 2.46 9.81 2.22
CA ALA A 109 1.07 9.58 2.56
C ALA A 109 0.43 10.91 3.01
N ASP A 110 -0.78 11.19 2.53
CA ASP A 110 -1.60 12.33 2.94
C ASP A 110 -1.96 12.27 4.44
N GLY A 111 -1.96 11.08 5.03
CA GLY A 111 -2.08 10.87 6.46
C GLY A 111 -1.30 9.64 6.92
N PHE A 112 -0.68 9.73 8.09
CA PHE A 112 0.09 8.64 8.68
C PHE A 112 -0.12 8.57 10.19
N ARG A 113 -0.38 7.38 10.74
CA ARG A 113 -0.52 7.12 12.18
C ARG A 113 0.18 5.81 12.53
N GLN A 114 0.74 5.73 13.74
CA GLN A 114 1.39 4.52 14.23
C GLN A 114 1.07 4.27 15.71
N GLY A 115 1.23 3.03 16.17
CA GLY A 115 1.00 2.63 17.57
C GLY A 115 -0.37 1.98 17.78
N GLN A 116 -1.44 2.77 17.66
CA GLN A 116 -2.82 2.28 17.81
C GLN A 116 -3.60 2.48 16.50
N TYR A 117 -4.55 1.59 16.23
CA TYR A 117 -5.49 1.80 15.14
C TYR A 117 -6.42 2.96 15.45
N ILE A 118 -6.31 4.03 14.67
CA ILE A 118 -7.22 5.16 14.69
C ILE A 118 -7.66 5.42 13.24
N PRO A 119 -8.94 5.28 12.90
CA PRO A 119 -9.43 5.47 11.52
C PRO A 119 -9.40 6.95 11.09
N PHE A 120 -9.23 7.22 9.80
CA PHE A 120 -9.37 8.57 9.26
C PHE A 120 -10.86 8.92 9.14
N PRO A 121 -11.38 9.93 9.86
CA PRO A 121 -12.84 10.17 9.95
C PRO A 121 -13.50 10.55 8.62
N ASP A 122 -12.73 11.14 7.72
CA ASP A 122 -13.11 11.55 6.37
C ASP A 122 -13.04 10.40 5.36
N PHE A 123 -12.36 9.30 5.70
CA PHE A 123 -12.31 8.13 4.84
C PHE A 123 -13.58 7.29 5.01
N LYS A 124 -14.38 7.28 3.94
CA LYS A 124 -15.56 6.42 3.84
C LYS A 124 -15.27 5.37 2.77
N PRO A 125 -15.04 4.09 3.15
CA PRO A 125 -14.92 3.05 2.16
C PRO A 125 -16.28 2.87 1.48
N GLU A 126 -16.42 3.30 0.24
CA GLU A 126 -17.59 3.02 -0.60
C GLU A 126 -17.55 1.54 -1.10
N ILE A 127 -17.57 0.59 -0.15
CA ILE A 127 -17.80 -0.89 -0.18
C ILE A 127 -17.14 -1.76 -1.30
N PRO A 128 -16.63 -2.99 -1.00
CA PRO A 128 -16.25 -3.56 0.30
C PRO A 128 -14.73 -3.68 0.41
N GLN A 129 -14.26 -3.94 1.63
CA GLN A 129 -12.97 -4.57 1.87
C GLN A 129 -12.76 -5.69 0.85
N ILE A 130 -11.84 -5.50 -0.11
CA ILE A 130 -11.53 -6.51 -1.12
C ILE A 130 -10.91 -7.68 -0.35
N THR A 131 -11.74 -8.68 -0.04
CA THR A 131 -11.28 -9.95 0.47
C THR A 131 -10.83 -10.73 -0.75
N PHE A 132 -9.54 -10.68 -1.05
CA PHE A 132 -8.94 -11.50 -2.10
C PHE A 132 -9.14 -12.98 -1.74
N ARG A 133 -9.84 -13.73 -2.60
CA ARG A 133 -9.81 -15.20 -2.54
C ARG A 133 -8.63 -15.65 -3.39
N PHE A 134 -7.60 -16.17 -2.74
CA PHE A 134 -6.54 -16.88 -3.45
C PHE A 134 -7.10 -18.23 -3.96
N PRO A 135 -6.72 -18.68 -5.17
CA PRO A 135 -6.81 -20.09 -5.49
C PRO A 135 -6.05 -20.87 -4.41
N LYS A 136 -6.64 -21.95 -3.90
CA LYS A 136 -5.90 -22.90 -3.08
C LYS A 136 -4.68 -23.35 -3.89
N GLU A 137 -3.49 -23.05 -3.41
CA GLU A 137 -2.33 -23.83 -3.84
C GLU A 137 -2.50 -25.21 -3.19
N ASP A 138 -2.85 -26.19 -4.01
CA ASP A 138 -2.84 -27.59 -3.63
C ASP A 138 -1.37 -28.00 -3.46
N TYR A 139 -0.91 -28.04 -2.20
CA TYR A 139 0.30 -28.75 -1.77
C TYR A 139 0.01 -30.24 -1.57
#